data_AF-A0A1B6PGH2-F1
#
_entry.id   AF-A0A1B6PGH2-F1
#
_cell.length_a   1.000
_cell.length_b   1.000
_cell.length_c   1.000
_cell.angle_alpha   90.00
_cell.angle_beta   90.00
_cell.angle_gamma   90.00
#
_symmetry.space_group_name_H-M   'P 1'
#
loop_
_entity.id
_entity.type
_entity.pdbx_description
1 polymer ?
#
loop_
_entity_poly.entity_id
_entity_poly.type
_entity_poly.pdbx_seq_one_letter_code
_entity_poly.pdbx_strand_id
1 'polypeptide(L)'
;MQRYRPELRLECPKDGQVISSIKFASFGTPSGTCGSYSHGECSSTQAISVVQEACIGVSNCSVPVSSNYFGNPWTGVTKSLAVEAACS
;
A
#
# COMPACT_ATOMS: atom_id res chain seq x y z
N MET A 1 25.30 -4.78 -6.22
CA MET A 1 23.92 -5.13 -6.64
C MET A 1 22.97 -4.20 -5.90
N GLN A 2 22.45 -3.17 -6.55
CA GLN A 2 21.51 -2.25 -5.91
C GLN A 2 20.22 -3.04 -5.63
N ARG A 3 19.94 -3.39 -4.37
CA ARG A 3 18.61 -3.86 -3.98
C ARG A 3 17.67 -2.67 -4.16
N TYR A 4 16.98 -2.60 -5.28
CA TYR A 4 15.87 -1.67 -5.45
C TYR A 4 14.87 -2.02 -4.35
N ARG A 5 14.72 -1.12 -3.38
CA ARG A 5 13.73 -1.23 -2.30
C ARG A 5 12.56 -0.35 -2.71
N PRO A 6 11.58 -0.89 -3.44
CA PRO A 6 10.40 -0.11 -3.78
C PRO A 6 9.74 0.41 -2.50
N GLU A 7 9.27 1.65 -2.54
CA GLU A 7 8.63 2.32 -1.42
C GLU A 7 7.36 3.01 -1.95
N LEU A 8 6.25 2.83 -1.24
CA LEU A 8 5.03 3.56 -1.48
C LEU A 8 5.13 4.91 -0.76
N ARG A 9 4.86 6.00 -1.47
CA ARG A 9 4.77 7.34 -0.88
C ARG A 9 3.36 7.87 -1.12
N LEU A 10 2.68 8.24 -0.04
CA LEU A 10 1.37 8.91 -0.10
C LEU A 10 1.49 10.30 0.49
N GLU A 11 0.81 11.25 -0.14
CA GLU A 11 0.81 12.64 0.27
C GLU A 11 -0.55 13.27 -0.07
N CYS A 12 -1.13 13.97 0.89
CA CYS A 12 -2.36 14.73 0.66
C CYS A 12 -2.05 16.02 -0.11
N PRO A 13 -2.85 16.37 -1.14
CA PRO A 13 -2.52 17.45 -2.07
C PRO A 13 -2.73 18.85 -1.51
N LYS A 14 -3.42 19.01 -0.37
CA LYS A 14 -3.69 20.33 0.23
C LYS A 14 -3.03 20.44 1.60
N ASP A 15 -2.53 21.63 1.91
CA ASP A 15 -1.98 21.95 3.22
C ASP A 15 -3.02 21.77 4.33
N GLY A 16 -2.58 21.17 5.44
CA GLY A 16 -3.42 20.89 6.60
C GLY A 16 -4.29 19.63 6.47
N GLN A 17 -4.33 18.98 5.31
CA GLN A 17 -5.01 17.68 5.18
C GLN A 17 -4.17 16.55 5.75
N VAL A 18 -4.86 15.58 6.32
CA VAL A 18 -4.26 14.32 6.75
C VAL A 18 -4.96 13.15 6.06
N ILE A 19 -4.23 12.06 5.90
CA ILE A 19 -4.80 10.80 5.47
C ILE A 19 -5.75 10.33 6.57
N SER A 20 -7.05 10.34 6.29
CA SER A 20 -8.10 10.03 7.26
C SER A 20 -8.51 8.57 7.22
N SER A 21 -8.39 7.93 6.06
CA SER A 21 -8.70 6.51 5.89
C SER A 21 -7.98 5.88 4.71
N ILE A 22 -7.78 4.57 4.79
CA ILE A 22 -7.32 3.72 3.69
C ILE A 22 -8.52 2.93 3.18
N LYS A 23 -8.94 3.21 1.94
CA LYS A 23 -10.09 2.56 1.29
C LYS A 23 -9.76 1.18 0.74
N PHE A 24 -8.52 1.01 0.29
CA PHE A 24 -8.04 -0.22 -0.30
C PHE A 24 -6.54 -0.37 -0.05
N ALA A 25 -6.09 -1.59 0.21
CA ALA A 25 -4.68 -1.94 0.21
C ALA A 25 -4.52 -3.43 -0.14
N SER A 26 -3.65 -3.73 -1.11
CA SER A 26 -3.37 -5.09 -1.52
C SER A 26 -1.91 -5.24 -1.91
N PHE A 27 -1.23 -6.22 -1.30
CA PHE A 27 0.13 -6.62 -1.65
C PHE A 27 0.13 -8.00 -2.30
N GLY A 28 0.54 -8.08 -3.56
CA GLY A 28 0.53 -9.31 -4.35
C GLY A 28 0.29 -9.01 -5.82
N THR A 29 -0.80 -9.51 -6.39
CA THR A 29 -1.16 -9.27 -7.81
C THR A 29 -2.47 -8.48 -7.95
N PRO A 30 -2.56 -7.24 -7.40
CA PRO A 30 -3.76 -6.43 -7.57
C PRO A 30 -3.98 -6.08 -9.05
N SER A 31 -5.23 -5.97 -9.45
CA SER A 31 -5.64 -5.57 -10.80
C SER A 31 -6.59 -4.37 -10.78
N GLY A 32 -6.70 -3.68 -11.90
CA GLY A 32 -7.55 -2.48 -12.02
C GLY A 32 -6.76 -1.18 -11.91
N THR A 33 -7.47 -0.10 -11.58
CA THR A 33 -6.94 1.27 -11.51
C THR A 33 -7.45 1.97 -10.26
N CYS A 34 -6.84 3.09 -9.87
CA CYS A 34 -7.31 3.90 -8.75
C CYS A 34 -8.81 4.22 -8.87
N GLY A 35 -9.58 3.92 -7.82
CA GLY A 35 -11.04 3.98 -7.74
C GLY A 35 -11.75 2.65 -8.03
N SER A 36 -11.05 1.67 -8.60
CA SER A 36 -11.60 0.40 -9.09
C SER A 36 -10.58 -0.74 -8.94
N TYR A 37 -9.75 -0.72 -7.89
CA TYR A 37 -8.84 -1.84 -7.63
C TYR A 37 -9.59 -3.08 -7.14
N SER A 38 -9.06 -4.25 -7.52
CA SER A 38 -9.50 -5.55 -7.02
C SER A 38 -8.31 -6.36 -6.50
N HIS A 39 -8.58 -7.20 -5.50
CA HIS A 39 -7.61 -8.19 -5.04
C HIS A 39 -7.42 -9.27 -6.13
N GLY A 40 -6.16 -9.63 -6.40
CA GLY A 40 -5.85 -10.82 -7.20
C GLY A 40 -5.75 -12.08 -6.35
N GLU A 41 -5.47 -13.21 -7.01
CA GLU A 41 -5.36 -14.53 -6.37
C GLU A 41 -4.27 -14.57 -5.28
N CYS A 42 -3.17 -13.85 -5.50
CA CYS A 42 -2.15 -13.63 -4.49
C CYS A 42 -2.40 -12.28 -3.79
N SER A 43 -2.85 -12.30 -2.54
CA SER A 43 -2.93 -11.10 -1.71
C SER A 43 -2.49 -11.40 -0.27
N SER A 44 -1.84 -10.42 0.36
CA SER A 44 -1.59 -10.44 1.80
C SER A 44 -2.75 -9.79 2.56
N THR A 45 -3.18 -10.45 3.63
CA THR A 45 -4.18 -9.92 4.58
C THR A 45 -3.64 -8.79 5.45
N GLN A 46 -2.31 -8.63 5.57
CA GLN A 46 -1.68 -7.62 6.42
C GLN A 46 -1.51 -6.28 5.72
N ALA A 47 -1.69 -6.22 4.40
CA ALA A 47 -1.46 -5.01 3.61
C ALA A 47 -2.25 -3.80 4.11
N ILE A 48 -3.51 -4.01 4.48
CA ILE A 48 -4.37 -2.92 4.95
C ILE A 48 -3.95 -2.41 6.32
N SER A 49 -3.68 -3.29 7.28
CA SER A 49 -3.29 -2.90 8.64
C SER A 49 -1.96 -2.15 8.66
N VAL A 50 -0.95 -2.65 7.93
CA VAL A 50 0.38 -2.00 7.85
C VAL A 50 0.28 -0.59 7.27
N VAL A 51 -0.51 -0.40 6.21
CA VAL A 51 -0.68 0.91 5.57
C VAL A 51 -1.52 1.84 6.44
N GLN A 52 -2.55 1.33 7.12
CA GLN A 52 -3.35 2.13 8.05
C GLN A 52 -2.51 2.66 9.21
N GLU A 53 -1.72 1.80 9.86
CA GLU A 53 -0.85 2.19 10.98
C GLU A 53 0.22 3.20 10.55
N ALA A 54 0.75 3.07 9.34
CA ALA A 54 1.80 3.96 8.86
C ALA A 54 1.29 5.33 8.37
N CYS A 55 0.05 5.41 7.90
CA CYS A 55 -0.42 6.56 7.12
C CYS A 55 -1.57 7.33 7.73
N ILE A 56 -2.46 6.72 8.54
CA ILE A 56 -3.61 7.44 9.09
C ILE A 56 -3.14 8.49 10.11
N GLY A 57 -3.66 9.71 9.99
CA GLY A 57 -3.40 10.83 10.91
C GLY A 57 -2.21 11.71 10.53
N VAL A 58 -1.49 11.39 9.45
CA VAL A 58 -0.38 12.20 8.91
C VAL A 58 -0.69 12.71 7.50
N SER A 59 -0.06 13.82 7.11
CA SER A 59 -0.23 14.41 5.77
C SER A 59 0.52 13.66 4.67
N ASN A 60 1.61 12.99 5.05
CA ASN A 60 2.40 12.15 4.18
C ASN A 60 2.93 10.94 4.95
N CYS A 61 3.09 9.82 4.25
CA CYS A 61 3.69 8.61 4.79
C CYS A 61 4.53 7.91 3.72
N SER A 62 5.48 7.09 4.16
CA SER A 62 6.25 6.22 3.27
C SER A 62 6.29 4.81 3.83
N VAL A 63 5.96 3.83 2.99
CA VAL A 63 5.84 2.42 3.38
C VAL A 63 6.75 1.57 2.49
N PRO A 64 7.78 0.90 3.05
CA PRO A 64 8.66 0.05 2.28
C PRO A 64 7.92 -1.17 1.74
N VAL A 65 7.97 -1.39 0.44
CA VAL A 65 7.35 -2.52 -0.24
C VAL A 65 8.27 -3.74 -0.11
N SER A 66 8.09 -4.50 0.98
CA SER A 66 8.86 -5.73 1.21
C SER A 66 7.98 -6.87 1.68
N SER A 67 8.27 -8.06 1.16
CA SER A 67 7.71 -9.33 1.65
C SER A 67 7.94 -9.57 3.14
N ASN A 68 8.92 -8.89 3.75
CA ASN A 68 9.17 -8.98 5.19
C ASN A 68 8.08 -8.26 6.02
N TYR A 69 7.50 -7.18 5.51
CA TYR A 69 6.48 -6.40 6.22
C TYR A 69 5.06 -6.90 5.94
N PHE A 70 4.82 -7.34 4.71
CA PHE A 70 3.48 -7.78 4.30
C PHE A 70 3.29 -9.29 4.45
N GLY A 71 4.34 -10.07 4.77
CA GLY A 71 4.30 -11.52 4.70
C GLY A 71 4.26 -12.05 3.26
N ASN A 72 4.67 -13.30 3.07
CA ASN A 72 4.67 -13.91 1.74
C ASN A 72 4.33 -15.41 1.75
N PRO A 73 3.08 -15.79 1.41
CA PRO A 73 2.73 -17.18 1.17
C PRO A 73 3.21 -17.70 -0.20
N TRP A 74 3.57 -16.83 -1.15
CA TRP A 74 3.71 -17.18 -2.57
C TRP A 74 5.11 -16.90 -3.12
N THR A 75 5.85 -17.92 -3.53
CA THR A 75 7.18 -17.80 -4.15
C THR A 75 7.08 -17.73 -5.67
N GLY A 76 7.93 -16.91 -6.31
CA GLY A 76 8.02 -16.85 -7.79
C GLY A 76 7.09 -15.86 -8.49
N VAL A 77 6.29 -15.08 -7.75
CA VAL A 77 5.38 -14.07 -8.30
C VAL A 77 5.92 -12.66 -8.02
N THR A 78 5.99 -11.81 -9.05
CA THR A 78 6.26 -10.38 -8.92
C THR A 78 5.10 -9.72 -8.17
N LYS A 79 5.40 -9.07 -7.04
CA LYS A 79 4.39 -8.46 -6.18
C LYS A 79 4.38 -6.96 -6.33
N SER A 80 3.19 -6.41 -6.39
CA SER A 80 2.91 -4.98 -6.37
C SER A 80 2.08 -4.64 -5.14
N LEU A 81 2.30 -3.44 -4.61
CA LEU A 81 1.45 -2.84 -3.58
C LEU A 81 0.55 -1.81 -4.25
N ALA A 82 -0.77 -2.01 -4.16
CA ALA A 82 -1.78 -1.03 -4.61
C ALA A 82 -2.53 -0.52 -3.39
N VAL A 83 -2.68 0.80 -3.28
CA VAL A 83 -3.31 1.47 -2.13
C VAL A 83 -4.21 2.60 -2.62
N GLU A 84 -5.36 2.75 -1.97
CA GLU A 84 -6.23 3.90 -2.10
C GLU A 84 -6.40 4.55 -0.72
N ALA A 85 -6.03 5.82 -0.63
CA ALA A 85 -6.17 6.62 0.57
C ALA A 85 -7.18 7.75 0.34
N ALA A 86 -7.83 8.18 1.41
CA ALA A 86 -8.63 9.38 1.43
C ALA A 86 -8.02 10.39 2.39
N CYS A 87 -7.96 11.65 1.94
CA CYS A 87 -7.53 12.79 2.73
C CYS A 87 -8.76 13.60 3.17
N SER A 88 -8.73 14.12 4.40
CA SER A 88 -9.70 15.10 4.90
C SER A 88 -8.98 16.39 5.24
#